data_AF-A0A317YK51-F1
#
_entry.id   AF-A0A317YK51-F1
#
_cell.length_a   1.000
_cell.length_b   1.000
_cell.length_c   1.000
_cell.angle_alpha   90.00
_cell.angle_beta   90.00
_cell.angle_gamma   90.00
#
_symmetry.space_group_name_H-M   'P 1'
#
loop_
_entity.id
_entity.type
_entity.pdbx_description
1 polymer ?
#
loop_
_entity_poly.entity_id
_entity_poly.type
_entity_poly.pdbx_seq_one_letter_code
_entity_poly.pdbx_strand_id
1 'polypeptide(L)'
;MRGGIYRLKEHLAHVGKNVKKCTSATPQALEAKEKCKKAIEAAKRKREEKTVRELELREEVNVSRVGEESEEVTCVGSSQPHKLGPIDKWTRVIYPTKADSFKQQQLNKELWKEREHEEYLSMHVTMMSSSKCVKQLDNLDQDLHLQLKMPFEVVCWKKNMQEPSVCCRNVKPRR
;
A
#
# COMPACT_ATOMS: atom_id res chain seq x y z
N MET A 1 3.24 -7.71 -17.05
CA MET A 1 2.10 -6.85 -17.46
C MET A 1 1.86 -5.76 -16.42
N ARG A 2 2.50 -4.57 -16.51
CA ARG A 2 2.30 -3.45 -15.54
C ARG A 2 1.76 -2.17 -16.20
N GLY A 3 1.07 -2.30 -17.34
CA GLY A 3 0.67 -1.16 -18.17
C GLY A 3 -0.79 -0.72 -18.04
N GLY A 4 -1.68 -1.50 -17.42
CA GLY A 4 -3.13 -1.28 -17.52
C GLY A 4 -3.60 0.10 -17.06
N ILE A 5 -3.38 0.42 -15.78
CA ILE A 5 -3.88 1.67 -15.18
C ILE A 5 -3.11 2.90 -15.68
N TYR A 6 -1.80 2.80 -15.87
CA TYR A 6 -1.00 3.92 -16.35
C TYR A 6 -1.39 4.31 -17.79
N ARG A 7 -1.54 3.33 -18.69
CA ARG A 7 -1.98 3.58 -20.07
C ARG A 7 -3.42 4.09 -20.13
N LEU A 8 -4.29 3.67 -19.21
CA LEU A 8 -5.64 4.23 -19.06
C LEU A 8 -5.59 5.71 -18.67
N LYS A 9 -4.72 6.09 -17.73
CA LYS A 9 -4.51 7.50 -17.36
C LYS A 9 -3.97 8.30 -18.55
N GLU A 10 -3.04 7.76 -19.33
CA GLU A 10 -2.53 8.39 -20.56
C GLU A 10 -3.64 8.60 -21.61
N HIS A 11 -4.48 7.58 -21.84
CA HIS A 11 -5.65 7.65 -22.73
C HIS A 11 -6.61 8.77 -22.36
N LEU A 12 -6.98 8.85 -21.07
CA LEU A 12 -7.93 9.83 -20.53
C LEU A 12 -7.33 11.24 -20.48
N ALA A 13 -6.08 11.36 -20.02
CA ALA A 13 -5.41 12.65 -19.84
C ALA A 13 -4.95 13.29 -21.16
N HIS A 14 -4.95 12.54 -22.27
CA HIS A 14 -4.34 12.94 -23.54
C HIS A 14 -2.83 13.22 -23.43
N VAL A 15 -2.16 12.52 -22.52
CA VAL A 15 -0.73 12.66 -22.25
C VAL A 15 0.01 11.44 -22.81
N GLY A 16 1.11 11.67 -23.53
CA GLY A 16 1.92 10.61 -24.13
C GLY A 16 1.57 10.30 -25.59
N LYS A 17 2.38 9.44 -26.22
CA LYS A 17 2.27 9.06 -27.65
C LYS A 17 1.88 7.58 -27.85
N ASN A 18 1.96 6.77 -26.80
CA ASN A 18 1.89 5.30 -26.88
C ASN A 18 0.47 4.73 -26.77
N VAL A 19 -0.53 5.61 -26.57
CA VAL A 19 -1.93 5.22 -26.36
C VAL A 19 -2.81 6.16 -27.17
N LYS A 20 -3.85 5.60 -27.81
CA LYS A 20 -4.87 6.41 -28.50
C LYS A 20 -5.54 7.34 -27.49
N LYS A 21 -5.92 8.55 -27.89
CA LYS A 21 -6.57 9.52 -27.00
C LYS A 21 -8.07 9.24 -26.88
N CYS A 22 -8.66 9.50 -25.71
CA CYS A 22 -10.09 9.37 -25.50
C CYS A 22 -10.87 10.41 -26.34
N THR A 23 -11.90 9.98 -27.06
CA THR A 23 -12.73 10.85 -27.92
C THR A 23 -14.03 11.30 -27.26
N SER A 24 -14.36 10.78 -26.07
CA SER A 24 -15.58 11.16 -25.37
C SER A 24 -15.50 12.59 -24.85
N ALA A 25 -16.56 13.37 -25.10
CA ALA A 25 -16.71 14.75 -24.67
C ALA A 25 -17.80 14.93 -23.60
N THR A 26 -18.14 13.86 -22.89
CA THR A 26 -19.10 13.94 -21.79
C THR A 26 -18.51 14.75 -20.63
N PRO A 27 -19.33 15.44 -19.82
CA PRO A 27 -18.83 16.20 -18.67
C PRO A 27 -18.00 15.34 -17.72
N GLN A 28 -18.39 14.08 -17.52
CA GLN A 28 -17.64 13.09 -16.74
C GLN A 28 -16.27 12.76 -17.36
N ALA A 29 -16.18 12.69 -18.69
CA ALA A 29 -14.92 12.44 -19.38
C ALA A 29 -13.94 13.63 -19.27
N LEU A 30 -14.46 14.87 -19.30
CA LEU A 30 -13.64 16.06 -19.09
C LEU A 30 -13.11 16.12 -17.65
N GLU A 31 -13.94 15.81 -16.66
CA GLU A 31 -13.51 15.72 -15.26
C GLU A 31 -12.45 14.63 -15.06
N ALA A 32 -12.65 13.45 -15.65
CA ALA A 32 -11.70 12.35 -15.60
C ALA A 32 -10.37 12.70 -16.28
N LYS A 33 -10.41 13.44 -17.40
CA LYS A 33 -9.22 13.95 -18.11
C LYS A 33 -8.37 14.84 -17.20
N GLU A 34 -8.99 15.82 -16.54
CA GLU A 34 -8.30 16.73 -15.62
C GLU A 34 -7.71 15.99 -14.41
N LYS A 35 -8.47 15.08 -13.80
CA LYS A 35 -7.99 14.24 -12.68
C LYS A 35 -6.80 13.37 -13.10
N CYS A 36 -6.88 12.72 -14.27
CA CYS A 36 -5.80 11.88 -14.77
C CYS A 36 -4.55 12.68 -15.12
N LYS A 37 -4.71 13.87 -15.72
CA LYS A 37 -3.61 14.78 -16.05
C LYS A 37 -2.87 15.21 -14.78
N LYS A 38 -3.59 15.70 -13.77
CA LYS A 38 -3.02 16.07 -12.46
C LYS A 38 -2.31 14.91 -11.79
N ALA A 39 -2.88 13.70 -11.83
CA ALA A 39 -2.26 12.52 -11.24
C ALA A 39 -0.93 12.12 -11.93
N ILE A 40 -0.85 12.27 -13.26
CA ILE A 40 0.38 12.00 -14.01
C ILE A 40 1.44 13.05 -13.68
N GLU A 41 1.09 14.33 -13.67
CA GLU A 41 2.03 15.43 -13.36
C GLU A 41 2.53 15.36 -11.92
N ALA A 42 1.65 15.10 -10.94
CA ALA A 42 2.04 14.93 -9.55
C ALA A 42 3.01 13.75 -9.36
N ALA A 43 2.80 12.64 -10.07
CA ALA A 43 3.70 11.50 -10.03
C ALA A 43 5.06 11.81 -10.68
N LYS A 44 5.10 12.61 -11.75
CA LYS A 44 6.36 13.09 -12.37
C LYS A 44 7.13 14.00 -11.42
N ARG A 45 6.47 15.04 -10.89
CA ARG A 45 7.07 15.97 -9.94
C ARG A 45 7.64 15.26 -8.71
N LYS A 46 6.91 14.27 -8.15
CA LYS A 46 7.42 13.48 -7.01
C LYS A 46 8.70 12.69 -7.33
N ARG A 47 8.86 12.23 -8.57
CA ARG A 47 10.09 11.54 -9.01
C ARG A 47 11.23 12.54 -9.15
N GLU A 48 10.97 13.67 -9.79
CA GLU A 48 11.94 14.77 -9.98
C GLU A 48 12.42 15.32 -8.63
N GLU A 49 11.50 15.59 -7.70
CA GLU A 49 11.80 16.04 -6.35
C GLU A 49 12.65 15.02 -5.59
N LYS A 50 12.36 13.72 -5.72
CA LYS A 50 13.20 12.68 -5.13
C LYS A 50 14.61 12.70 -5.71
N THR A 51 14.75 12.86 -7.03
CA THR A 51 16.07 12.92 -7.66
C THR A 51 16.85 14.17 -7.27
N VAL A 52 16.20 15.32 -7.15
CA VAL A 52 16.83 16.57 -6.72
C VAL A 52 17.31 16.44 -5.28
N ARG A 53 16.46 15.99 -4.35
CA ARG A 53 16.84 15.77 -2.95
C ARG A 53 18.00 14.79 -2.80
N GLU A 54 18.04 13.73 -3.62
CA GLU A 54 19.16 12.79 -3.60
C GLU A 54 20.46 13.42 -4.10
N LEU A 55 20.41 14.30 -5.09
CA LEU A 55 21.58 15.03 -5.57
C LEU A 55 22.07 16.05 -4.53
N GLU A 56 21.15 16.82 -3.92
CA GLU A 56 21.46 17.76 -2.84
C GLU A 56 22.15 17.06 -1.66
N LEU A 57 21.63 15.90 -1.22
CA LEU A 57 22.25 15.10 -0.16
C LEU A 57 23.64 14.58 -0.53
N ARG A 58 23.90 14.27 -1.81
CA ARG A 58 25.22 13.81 -2.27
C ARG A 58 26.22 14.95 -2.39
N GLU A 59 25.76 16.15 -2.72
CA GLU A 59 26.58 17.36 -2.80
C GLU A 59 27.00 17.85 -1.41
N GLU A 60 26.12 17.74 -0.41
CA GLU A 60 26.43 18.12 0.98
C GLU A 60 27.48 17.21 1.65
N VAL A 61 27.68 16.00 1.14
CA VAL A 61 28.71 15.07 1.65
C VAL A 61 30.09 15.46 1.11
N ASN A 62 30.71 16.42 1.78
CA ASN A 62 32.08 16.83 1.52
C ASN A 62 33.05 15.80 2.12
N VAL A 63 33.48 14.80 1.32
CA VAL A 63 34.54 13.85 1.73
C VAL A 63 35.88 14.56 1.59
N SER A 64 36.18 15.47 2.50
CA SER A 64 37.55 15.95 2.65
C SER A 64 38.42 14.76 3.01
N ARG A 65 39.34 14.40 2.09
CA ARG A 65 40.50 13.57 2.42
C ARG A 65 41.38 14.42 3.33
N VAL A 66 41.03 14.52 4.61
CA VAL A 66 41.94 15.05 5.64
C VAL A 66 42.93 13.95 5.93
N GLY A 67 43.95 13.88 5.08
CA GLY A 67 45.26 13.43 5.49
C GLY A 67 46.10 14.68 5.66
N GLU A 68 46.21 15.18 6.89
CA GLU A 68 47.50 15.41 7.55
C GLU A 68 47.26 15.83 9.00
N GLU A 69 48.10 15.22 9.84
CA GLU A 69 48.42 15.62 11.22
C GLU A 69 47.47 15.24 12.37
N SER A 70 47.79 14.05 12.91
CA SER A 70 48.10 13.79 14.32
C SER A 70 47.03 14.06 15.38
N GLU A 71 46.47 12.97 15.91
CA GLU A 71 46.59 12.66 17.34
C GLU A 71 46.44 11.14 17.56
N GLU A 72 47.59 10.52 17.87
CA GLU A 72 47.74 9.28 18.65
C GLU A 72 47.07 8.01 18.10
N VAL A 73 47.53 7.58 16.91
CA VAL A 73 47.55 6.16 16.53
C VAL A 73 48.57 5.46 17.42
N THR A 74 48.07 4.80 18.45
CA THR A 74 48.89 3.98 19.33
C THR A 74 49.52 2.81 18.57
N CYS A 75 50.85 2.76 18.71
CA CYS A 75 51.72 1.57 18.66
C CYS A 75 52.26 1.12 17.29
N VAL A 76 53.14 1.94 16.71
CA VAL A 76 54.34 1.44 16.04
C VAL A 76 55.23 0.78 17.10
N GLY A 77 55.34 -0.55 17.12
CA GLY A 77 56.37 -1.22 17.93
C GLY A 77 56.07 -2.57 18.57
N SER A 78 54.91 -3.21 18.36
CA SER A 78 54.76 -4.63 18.75
C SER A 78 55.21 -5.52 17.60
N SER A 79 56.40 -6.10 17.73
CA SER A 79 57.09 -6.95 16.76
C SER A 79 56.47 -8.35 16.58
N GLN A 80 55.15 -8.47 16.71
CA GLN A 80 54.45 -9.70 16.39
C GLN A 80 53.29 -9.39 15.45
N PRO A 81 53.31 -9.87 14.19
CA PRO A 81 52.20 -9.68 13.28
C PRO A 81 50.95 -10.24 13.95
N HIS A 82 49.98 -9.38 14.24
CA HIS A 82 48.65 -9.85 14.62
C HIS A 82 48.15 -10.68 13.45
N LYS A 83 48.07 -12.00 13.64
CA LYS A 83 47.70 -12.97 12.59
C LYS A 83 46.27 -12.77 12.05
N LEU A 84 45.55 -11.80 12.59
CA LEU A 84 44.15 -11.52 12.31
C LEU A 84 43.97 -9.99 12.28
N GLY A 85 43.48 -9.47 11.18
CA GLY A 85 43.14 -8.06 11.02
C GLY A 85 41.86 -7.68 11.79
N PRO A 86 41.52 -6.39 11.90
CA PRO A 86 40.30 -5.93 12.59
C PRO A 86 38.99 -6.53 12.04
N ILE A 87 38.99 -6.95 10.78
CA ILE A 87 37.87 -7.61 10.08
C ILE A 87 37.73 -9.07 10.52
N ASP A 88 38.83 -9.72 10.92
CA ASP A 88 38.87 -11.14 11.25
C ASP A 88 38.12 -11.54 12.52
N LYS A 89 37.68 -10.55 13.31
CA LYS A 89 36.72 -10.79 14.40
C LYS A 89 35.34 -11.22 13.89
N TRP A 90 34.98 -10.83 12.66
CA TRP A 90 33.69 -11.14 12.02
C TRP A 90 33.78 -12.30 11.03
N THR A 91 34.98 -12.60 10.52
CA THR A 91 35.25 -13.72 9.60
C THR A 91 35.71 -15.00 10.31
N ARG A 92 35.83 -15.02 11.65
CA ARG A 92 35.99 -16.27 12.40
C ARG A 92 34.87 -17.24 12.05
N VAL A 93 35.25 -18.49 11.88
CA VAL A 93 34.39 -19.53 11.31
C VAL A 93 33.09 -19.64 12.10
N ILE A 94 31.97 -19.43 11.40
CA ILE A 94 30.59 -19.58 11.85
C ILE A 94 30.26 -21.07 11.98
N TYR A 95 31.04 -21.82 12.76
CA TYR A 95 30.57 -23.12 13.22
C TYR A 95 29.80 -22.87 14.52
N PRO A 96 28.45 -22.89 14.49
CA PRO A 96 27.68 -22.72 15.70
C PRO A 96 28.11 -23.79 16.69
N THR A 97 28.51 -23.37 17.88
CA THR A 97 28.81 -24.34 18.93
C THR A 97 27.50 -25.03 19.34
N LYS A 98 27.59 -26.22 19.95
CA LYS A 98 26.39 -26.92 20.45
C LYS A 98 25.55 -26.02 21.38
N ALA A 99 26.20 -25.14 22.13
CA ALA A 99 25.55 -24.14 22.98
C ALA A 99 24.74 -23.10 22.18
N ASP A 100 25.26 -22.61 21.06
CA ASP A 100 24.56 -21.66 20.19
C ASP A 100 23.34 -22.31 19.53
N SER A 101 23.48 -23.58 19.12
CA SER A 101 22.37 -24.35 18.56
C SER A 101 21.23 -24.57 19.56
N PHE A 102 21.56 -24.80 20.84
CA PHE A 102 20.56 -24.99 21.90
C PHE A 102 19.80 -23.69 22.21
N LYS A 103 20.52 -22.56 22.27
CA LYS A 103 19.90 -21.23 22.42
C LYS A 103 18.93 -20.93 21.27
N GLN A 104 19.33 -21.22 20.03
CA GLN A 104 18.47 -20.99 18.87
C GLN A 104 17.24 -21.90 18.85
N GLN A 105 17.35 -23.16 19.32
CA GLN A 105 16.21 -24.06 19.49
C GLN A 105 15.22 -23.55 20.54
N GLN A 106 15.72 -23.04 21.67
CA GLN A 106 14.88 -22.46 22.72
C GLN A 106 14.13 -21.22 22.21
N LEU A 107 14.83 -20.30 21.53
CA LEU A 107 14.23 -19.11 20.92
C LEU A 107 13.15 -19.49 19.89
N ASN A 108 13.44 -20.45 19.00
CA ASN A 108 12.45 -20.92 18.05
C ASN A 108 11.20 -21.47 18.75
N LYS A 109 11.37 -22.28 19.80
CA LYS A 109 10.25 -22.86 20.56
C LYS A 109 9.35 -21.79 21.18
N GLU A 110 9.93 -20.71 21.71
CA GLU A 110 9.16 -19.59 22.26
C GLU A 110 8.41 -18.82 21.17
N LEU A 111 9.05 -18.56 20.02
CA LEU A 111 8.40 -17.92 18.86
C LEU A 111 7.24 -18.73 18.29
N TRP A 112 7.35 -20.07 18.25
CA TRP A 112 6.25 -20.94 17.82
C TRP A 112 5.03 -20.83 18.74
N LYS A 113 5.26 -20.79 20.07
CA LYS A 113 4.17 -20.61 21.05
C LYS A 113 3.49 -19.26 20.93
N GLU A 114 4.26 -18.19 20.70
CA GLU A 114 3.72 -16.85 20.51
C GLU A 114 2.86 -16.76 19.25
N ARG A 115 3.31 -17.38 18.14
CA ARG A 115 2.51 -17.46 16.90
C ARG A 115 1.20 -18.20 17.10
N GLU A 116 1.21 -19.35 17.77
CA GLU A 116 -0.02 -20.12 18.06
C GLU A 116 -0.98 -19.33 18.96
N HIS A 117 -0.46 -18.60 19.95
CA HIS A 117 -1.27 -17.76 20.83
C HIS A 117 -1.90 -16.56 20.11
N GLU A 118 -1.14 -15.89 19.23
CA GLU A 118 -1.63 -14.80 18.38
C GLU A 118 -2.71 -15.29 17.39
N GLU A 119 -2.53 -16.47 16.79
CA GLU A 119 -3.55 -17.10 15.95
C GLU A 119 -4.83 -17.40 16.73
N TYR A 120 -4.70 -17.97 17.94
CA TYR A 120 -5.83 -18.24 18.83
C TYR A 120 -6.56 -16.95 19.25
N LEU A 121 -5.83 -15.90 19.63
CA LEU A 121 -6.38 -14.60 19.97
C LEU A 121 -7.09 -13.94 18.79
N SER A 122 -6.47 -13.96 17.61
CA SER A 122 -7.04 -13.39 16.39
C SER A 122 -8.34 -14.10 15.99
N MET A 123 -8.37 -15.43 16.07
CA MET A 123 -9.58 -16.22 15.86
C MET A 123 -10.66 -15.88 16.90
N HIS A 124 -10.31 -15.81 18.18
CA HIS A 124 -11.25 -15.48 19.25
C HIS A 124 -11.84 -14.06 19.10
N VAL A 125 -11.00 -13.06 18.79
CA VAL A 125 -11.44 -11.67 18.54
C VAL A 125 -12.37 -11.60 17.33
N THR A 126 -12.08 -12.36 16.28
CA THR A 126 -12.94 -12.43 15.08
C THR A 126 -14.30 -13.04 15.42
N MET A 127 -14.32 -14.18 16.11
CA MET A 127 -15.56 -14.84 16.54
C MET A 127 -16.40 -13.95 17.48
N MET A 128 -15.76 -13.25 18.42
CA MET A 128 -16.42 -12.33 19.34
C MET A 128 -16.95 -11.07 18.64
N SER A 129 -16.30 -10.63 17.56
CA SER A 129 -16.76 -9.50 16.75
C SER A 129 -17.92 -9.91 15.86
N SER A 130 -17.84 -11.07 15.18
CA SER A 130 -18.93 -11.62 14.38
C SER A 130 -20.18 -11.87 15.21
N SER A 131 -20.07 -12.45 16.41
CA SER A 131 -21.21 -12.66 17.29
C SER A 131 -21.86 -11.36 17.78
N LYS A 132 -21.10 -10.28 17.98
CA LYS A 132 -21.66 -8.94 18.23
C LYS A 132 -22.40 -8.39 17.01
N CYS A 133 -21.85 -8.55 15.81
CA CYS A 133 -22.51 -8.14 14.56
C CYS A 133 -23.81 -8.91 14.31
N VAL A 134 -23.83 -10.22 14.56
CA VAL A 134 -25.05 -11.05 14.45
C VAL A 134 -26.12 -10.55 15.42
N LYS A 135 -25.78 -10.31 16.69
CA LYS A 135 -26.72 -9.74 17.67
C LYS A 135 -27.24 -8.35 17.27
N GLN A 136 -26.39 -7.50 16.68
CA GLN A 136 -26.81 -6.20 16.17
C GLN A 136 -27.78 -6.32 14.99
N LEU A 137 -27.56 -7.29 14.09
CA LEU A 137 -28.48 -7.56 12.98
C LEU A 137 -29.83 -8.10 13.47
N ASP A 138 -29.83 -9.02 14.44
CA ASP A 138 -31.06 -9.56 15.03
C ASP A 138 -31.90 -8.45 15.73
N ASN A 139 -31.23 -7.51 16.40
CA ASN A 139 -31.89 -6.35 17.01
C ASN A 139 -32.47 -5.39 15.95
N LEU A 140 -31.73 -5.13 14.85
CA LEU A 140 -32.20 -4.29 13.75
C LEU A 140 -33.35 -4.94 12.98
N ASP A 141 -33.36 -6.27 12.82
CA ASP A 141 -34.46 -7.01 12.20
C ASP A 141 -35.73 -6.95 13.05
N GLN A 142 -35.60 -7.06 14.39
CA GLN A 142 -36.71 -6.84 15.32
C GLN A 142 -37.26 -5.41 15.25
N ASP A 143 -36.40 -4.40 15.19
CA ASP A 143 -36.80 -3.00 15.01
C ASP A 143 -37.51 -2.77 13.67
N LEU A 144 -37.02 -3.37 12.59
CA LEU A 144 -37.64 -3.28 11.26
C LEU A 144 -38.98 -4.03 11.21
N HIS A 145 -39.09 -5.18 11.88
CA HIS A 145 -40.33 -5.93 12.02
C HIS A 145 -41.39 -5.17 12.84
N LEU A 146 -40.96 -4.38 13.82
CA LEU A 146 -41.82 -3.47 14.58
C LEU A 146 -42.26 -2.26 13.74
N GLN A 147 -41.38 -1.70 12.90
CA GLN A 147 -41.70 -0.58 12.00
C GLN A 147 -42.60 -0.98 10.81
N LEU A 148 -42.42 -2.19 10.26
CA LEU A 148 -43.22 -2.71 9.13
C LEU A 148 -44.61 -3.23 9.53
N LYS A 149 -44.96 -3.17 10.82
CA LYS A 149 -46.30 -3.45 11.34
C LYS A 149 -47.24 -2.24 11.33
N MET A 150 -46.87 -1.16 10.67
CA MET A 150 -47.77 -0.06 10.31
C MET A 150 -48.40 -0.37 8.94
N PRO A 151 -49.72 -0.51 8.82
CA PRO A 151 -50.35 -0.88 7.56
C PRO A 151 -50.29 0.30 6.59
N PHE A 152 -50.22 0.01 5.28
CA PHE A 152 -50.86 0.71 4.16
C PHE A 152 -49.96 0.94 2.92
N GLU A 153 -50.51 0.49 1.77
CA GLU A 153 -50.26 0.91 0.37
C GLU A 153 -48.96 0.53 -0.36
N VAL A 154 -48.96 -0.69 -0.91
CA VAL A 154 -48.11 -1.09 -2.04
C VAL A 154 -48.91 -0.97 -3.35
N VAL A 155 -49.02 0.24 -3.91
CA VAL A 155 -49.50 0.46 -5.30
C VAL A 155 -48.70 1.58 -5.95
N CYS A 156 -47.43 1.35 -6.34
CA CYS A 156 -46.83 2.21 -7.38
C CYS A 156 -45.61 1.63 -8.10
N TRP A 157 -44.83 0.71 -7.52
CA TRP A 157 -43.46 0.48 -8.03
C TRP A 157 -43.26 -0.62 -9.07
N LYS A 158 -44.31 -1.32 -9.54
CA LYS A 158 -44.12 -2.54 -10.36
C LYS A 158 -44.25 -2.38 -11.88
N LYS A 159 -44.27 -1.16 -12.42
CA LYS A 159 -44.45 -0.93 -13.87
C LYS A 159 -43.32 -0.24 -14.63
N ASN A 160 -42.14 0.00 -14.03
CA ASN A 160 -41.10 0.79 -14.71
C ASN A 160 -39.70 0.15 -14.74
N MET A 161 -39.61 -1.18 -14.85
CA MET A 161 -38.33 -1.91 -14.95
C MET A 161 -38.33 -3.02 -16.01
N GLN A 162 -39.10 -2.87 -17.09
CA GLN A 162 -38.95 -3.71 -18.27
C GLN A 162 -38.76 -2.80 -19.50
N GLU A 163 -37.61 -2.95 -20.16
CA GLU A 163 -37.16 -2.39 -21.45
C GLU A 163 -36.26 -1.13 -21.42
N PRO A 164 -34.92 -1.32 -21.43
CA PRO A 164 -33.96 -0.26 -21.70
C PRO A 164 -33.65 -0.20 -23.20
N SER A 165 -34.57 0.33 -24.01
CA SER A 165 -34.27 0.45 -25.45
C SER A 165 -34.93 1.63 -26.17
N VAL A 166 -35.17 2.78 -25.54
CA VAL A 166 -35.59 3.97 -26.32
C VAL A 166 -35.19 5.31 -25.66
N CYS A 167 -33.90 5.60 -25.50
CA CYS A 167 -33.46 6.93 -25.04
C CYS A 167 -33.33 7.99 -26.15
N CYS A 168 -33.69 7.69 -27.40
CA CYS A 168 -33.58 8.66 -28.49
C CYS A 168 -34.79 8.57 -29.42
N ARG A 169 -35.83 9.37 -29.16
CA ARG A 169 -36.69 9.93 -30.21
C ARG A 169 -37.37 11.21 -29.71
N ASN A 170 -37.13 12.27 -30.47
CA ASN A 170 -37.70 13.61 -30.36
C ASN A 170 -39.20 13.60 -30.06
N VAL A 171 -39.61 14.34 -29.04
CA VAL A 171 -40.99 14.84 -28.96
C VAL A 171 -40.95 16.35 -29.11
N LYS A 172 -41.33 16.82 -30.30
CA LYS A 172 -41.62 18.23 -30.60
C LYS A 172 -42.78 18.71 -29.71
N PRO A 173 -42.83 20.00 -29.33
CA PRO A 173 -43.99 20.54 -28.64
C PRO A 173 -45.12 20.72 -29.65
N ARG A 174 -46.34 20.31 -29.28
CA ARG A 174 -47.56 20.80 -29.93
C ARG A 174 -48.39 21.57 -28.92
N ARG A 175 -48.91 22.69 -29.44
CA ARG A 175 -49.72 23.74 -28.84
C ARG A 175 -50.93 23.22 -28.09
#